data_AF-A0A914NZP4-F1
#
_entry.id   AF-A0A914NZP4-F1
#
_cell.length_a   1.000
_cell.length_b   1.000
_cell.length_c   1.000
_cell.angle_alpha   90.00
_cell.angle_beta   90.00
_cell.angle_gamma   90.00
#
_symmetry.space_group_name_H-M   'P 1'
#
loop_
_entity.id
_entity.type
_entity.pdbx_description
1 polymer ?
#
loop_
_entity_poly.entity_id
_entity_poly.type
_entity_poly.pdbx_seq_one_letter_code
_entity_poly.pdbx_strand_id
1 'polypeptide(L)'
;MDGAPSMMTYLSWVADAWDSLPEEDIKKSFKNCGITNDINGLEDDQIHCFKTQIPSGLETLRRAAETESLNDVTNLFDEIDLLQDEENGFLSDNSIEF
;
A
#
# COMPACT_ATOMS: atom_id res chain seq x y z
N MET A 1 9.73 -37.74 -7.91
CA MET A 1 8.89 -36.60 -7.50
C MET A 1 9.87 -35.53 -7.12
N ASP A 2 9.97 -34.45 -7.90
CA ASP A 2 10.78 -33.31 -7.50
C ASP A 2 10.07 -32.66 -6.31
N GLY A 3 10.78 -32.60 -5.17
CA GLY A 3 10.28 -31.95 -3.96
C GLY A 3 10.12 -30.45 -4.19
N ALA A 4 9.34 -29.81 -3.32
CA ALA A 4 9.23 -28.35 -3.34
C ALA A 4 10.64 -27.71 -3.22
N PRO A 5 10.90 -26.62 -3.95
CA PRO A 5 12.12 -25.83 -3.81
C PRO A 5 12.38 -25.42 -2.36
N SER A 6 13.66 -25.22 -2.01
CA SER A 6 14.02 -24.70 -0.70
C SER A 6 13.49 -23.27 -0.50
N MET A 7 13.28 -22.85 0.76
CA MET A 7 12.90 -21.48 1.10
C MET A 7 13.84 -20.45 0.46
N MET A 8 15.15 -20.70 0.48
CA MET A 8 16.14 -19.80 -0.13
C MET A 8 15.94 -19.64 -1.64
N THR A 9 15.50 -20.70 -2.32
CA THR A 9 15.18 -20.67 -3.74
C THR A 9 13.96 -19.79 -4.02
N TYR A 10 12.92 -19.89 -3.19
CA TYR A 10 11.76 -19.01 -3.32
C TYR A 10 12.12 -17.54 -3.06
N LEU A 11 12.90 -17.27 -2.02
CA LEU A 11 13.32 -15.90 -1.68
C LEU A 11 14.17 -15.27 -2.78
N SER A 12 15.07 -16.03 -3.42
CA SER A 12 15.83 -15.50 -4.56
C SER A 12 14.91 -15.16 -5.73
N TRP A 13 13.90 -15.98 -6.04
CA TRP A 13 12.95 -15.66 -7.10
C TRP A 13 12.14 -14.40 -6.83
N VAL A 14 11.73 -14.19 -5.58
CA VAL A 14 11.02 -12.97 -5.18
C VAL A 14 11.94 -11.75 -5.32
N ALA A 15 13.17 -11.83 -4.83
CA ALA A 15 14.15 -10.76 -4.95
C ALA A 15 14.45 -10.43 -6.43
N ASP A 16 14.77 -11.44 -7.24
CA ASP A 16 15.06 -11.28 -8.66
C ASP A 16 13.87 -10.67 -9.42
N ALA A 17 12.64 -11.07 -9.08
CA ALA A 17 11.44 -10.51 -9.68
C ALA A 17 11.28 -9.02 -9.36
N TRP A 18 11.48 -8.62 -8.10
CA TRP A 18 11.43 -7.21 -7.72
C TRP A 18 12.55 -6.38 -8.36
N ASP A 19 13.77 -6.90 -8.42
CA ASP A 19 14.92 -6.23 -9.05
C ASP A 19 14.73 -6.08 -10.57
N SER A 20 13.95 -6.96 -11.20
CA SER A 20 13.66 -6.88 -12.63
C SER A 20 12.68 -5.76 -13.02
N LEU A 21 11.97 -5.19 -12.05
CA LEU A 21 10.97 -4.15 -12.29
C LEU A 21 11.62 -2.78 -12.42
N PRO A 22 11.30 -1.99 -13.46
CA PRO A 22 11.73 -0.60 -13.55
C PRO A 22 11.18 0.21 -12.36
N GLU A 23 12.04 1.03 -11.76
CA GLU A 23 11.66 1.92 -10.66
C GLU A 23 10.45 2.80 -10.98
N GLU A 24 10.35 3.24 -12.25
CA GLU A 24 9.23 4.07 -12.71
C GLU A 24 7.89 3.32 -12.71
N ASP A 25 7.88 2.02 -12.99
CA ASP A 25 6.66 1.21 -12.93
C ASP A 25 6.20 1.01 -11.48
N ILE A 26 7.16 0.85 -10.56
CA ILE A 26 6.89 0.81 -9.12
C ILE A 26 6.27 2.15 -8.71
N LYS A 27 6.94 3.29 -8.95
CA LYS A 27 6.41 4.62 -8.61
C LYS A 27 5.02 4.86 -9.19
N LYS A 28 4.81 4.50 -10.46
CA LYS A 28 3.53 4.66 -11.14
C LYS A 28 2.42 3.83 -10.49
N SER A 29 2.73 2.62 -10.01
CA SER A 29 1.75 1.79 -9.31
C SER A 29 1.27 2.45 -8.00
N PHE A 30 2.19 3.03 -7.23
CA PHE A 30 1.86 3.72 -5.99
C PHE A 30 1.02 4.98 -6.25
N LYS A 31 1.35 5.77 -7.28
CA LYS A 31 0.55 6.93 -7.70
C LYS A 31 -0.84 6.54 -8.20
N ASN A 32 -0.94 5.51 -9.05
CA ASN A 32 -2.23 5.01 -9.54
C ASN A 32 -3.15 4.56 -8.41
N CYS A 33 -2.58 4.02 -7.33
CA CYS A 33 -3.31 3.59 -6.13
C CYS A 33 -3.52 4.73 -5.11
N GLY A 34 -3.03 5.94 -5.36
CA GLY A 34 -3.17 7.10 -4.47
C GLY A 34 -2.31 7.04 -3.20
N ILE A 35 -1.26 6.20 -3.17
CA ILE A 35 -0.43 5.97 -1.98
C ILE A 35 0.67 7.04 -1.84
N THR A 36 1.29 7.44 -2.94
CA THR A 36 2.39 8.44 -2.96
C THR A 36 2.01 9.69 -3.76
N ASN A 37 0.75 10.09 -3.69
CA ASN A 37 0.30 11.31 -4.36
C ASN A 37 0.79 12.56 -3.64
N ASP A 38 0.95 13.65 -4.38
CA ASP A 38 1.28 14.96 -3.82
C ASP A 38 0.25 15.37 -2.75
N ILE A 39 0.73 15.79 -1.57
CA ILE A 39 -0.12 16.17 -0.43
C ILE A 39 -1.05 17.35 -0.73
N ASN A 40 -0.73 18.18 -1.72
CA ASN A 40 -1.57 19.29 -2.15
C ASN A 40 -2.59 18.86 -3.21
N GLY A 41 -2.69 17.56 -3.52
CA GLY A 41 -3.66 17.00 -4.46
C GLY A 41 -3.34 17.27 -5.93
N LEU A 42 -2.14 17.74 -6.26
CA LEU A 42 -1.74 18.05 -7.64
C LEU A 42 -1.67 16.81 -8.54
N GLU A 43 -1.57 15.63 -7.95
CA GLU A 43 -1.49 14.35 -8.65
C GLU A 43 -2.79 13.52 -8.54
N ASP A 44 -3.87 14.06 -7.95
CA ASP A 44 -5.11 13.30 -7.72
C ASP A 44 -5.80 12.87 -9.00
N ASP A 45 -5.57 13.60 -10.10
CA ASP A 45 -6.03 13.23 -11.43
C ASP A 45 -5.32 11.98 -11.97
N GLN A 46 -4.20 11.55 -11.37
CA GLN A 46 -3.48 10.34 -11.75
C GLN A 46 -4.06 9.06 -11.15
N ILE A 47 -4.88 9.17 -10.09
CA ILE A 47 -5.47 8.03 -9.41
C ILE A 47 -6.38 7.25 -10.38
N HIS A 48 -6.13 5.94 -10.50
CA HIS A 48 -6.75 5.11 -11.53
C HIS A 48 -8.26 4.95 -11.32
N CYS A 49 -8.72 4.82 -10.07
CA CYS A 49 -10.14 4.59 -9.77
C CYS A 49 -11.01 5.78 -10.20
N PHE A 50 -10.49 7.01 -10.18
CA PHE A 50 -11.22 8.19 -10.65
C PHE A 50 -11.41 8.21 -12.17
N LYS A 51 -10.54 7.55 -12.93
CA LYS A 51 -10.64 7.47 -14.39
C LYS A 51 -11.62 6.40 -14.86
N THR A 52 -11.75 5.31 -14.09
CA THR A 52 -12.35 4.06 -14.61
C THR A 52 -13.56 3.58 -13.83
N GLN A 53 -13.63 3.85 -12.52
CA GLN A 53 -14.62 3.26 -11.62
C GLN A 53 -15.48 4.31 -10.93
N ILE A 54 -14.90 5.46 -10.59
CA ILE A 54 -15.53 6.53 -9.81
C ILE A 54 -15.29 7.88 -10.52
N PRO A 55 -16.00 8.17 -11.62
CA PRO A 55 -15.77 9.38 -12.43
C PRO A 55 -15.94 10.69 -11.65
N SER A 56 -16.78 10.72 -10.62
CA SER A 56 -16.99 11.87 -9.73
C SER A 56 -16.08 11.88 -8.49
N GLY A 57 -15.19 10.89 -8.36
CA GLY A 57 -14.35 10.72 -7.18
C GLY A 57 -13.38 11.88 -6.98
N LEU A 58 -12.77 12.37 -8.07
CA LEU A 58 -11.85 13.51 -8.02
C LEU A 58 -12.52 14.79 -7.51
N GLU A 59 -13.74 15.09 -7.97
CA GLU A 59 -14.48 16.27 -7.53
C GLU A 59 -14.94 16.12 -6.07
N THR A 60 -15.31 14.90 -5.67
CA THR A 60 -15.67 14.58 -4.29
C THR A 60 -14.47 14.76 -3.34
N LEU A 61 -13.28 14.29 -3.75
CA LEU A 61 -12.05 14.44 -2.99
C LEU A 61 -11.65 15.91 -2.84
N ARG A 62 -11.69 16.69 -3.92
CA ARG A 62 -11.41 18.13 -3.88
C ARG A 62 -12.35 18.88 -2.95
N ARG A 63 -13.65 18.60 -3.02
CA ARG A 63 -14.63 19.21 -2.13
C ARG A 63 -14.36 18.85 -0.66
N ALA A 64 -14.02 17.59 -0.39
CA ALA A 64 -13.67 17.14 0.95
C ALA A 64 -12.44 17.89 1.49
N ALA A 65 -11.38 18.01 0.69
CA ALA A 65 -10.16 18.76 1.03
C ALA A 65 -10.40 20.25 1.30
N GLU A 66 -11.39 20.87 0.63
CA GLU A 66 -11.79 22.26 0.91
C GLU A 66 -12.60 22.40 2.21
N THR A 67 -13.33 21.36 2.61
CA THR A 67 -14.13 21.35 3.85
C THR A 67 -13.38 20.85 5.08
N GLU A 68 -12.36 20.02 4.92
CA GLU A 68 -11.57 19.46 6.02
C GLU A 68 -10.36 20.34 6.34
N SER A 69 -10.39 20.97 7.50
CA SER A 69 -9.20 21.51 8.13
C SER A 69 -8.24 20.35 8.42
N LEU A 70 -6.99 20.44 7.97
CA LEU A 70 -5.88 19.46 8.11
C LEU A 70 -5.64 18.86 9.52
N ASN A 71 -6.38 19.28 10.54
CA ASN A 71 -6.26 18.84 11.92
C ASN A 71 -6.76 17.40 12.16
N ASP A 72 -7.63 16.86 11.30
CA ASP A 72 -8.19 15.51 11.51
C ASP A 72 -7.24 14.36 11.14
N VAL A 73 -6.33 14.56 10.18
CA VAL A 73 -5.38 13.51 9.74
C VAL A 73 -4.28 13.25 10.78
N THR A 74 -3.86 14.28 11.51
CA THR A 74 -2.92 14.15 12.65
C THR A 74 -3.46 13.23 13.75
N ASN A 75 -4.77 13.24 13.99
CA ASN A 75 -5.38 12.40 15.02
C ASN A 75 -5.36 10.91 14.66
N LEU A 76 -5.39 10.56 13.37
CA LEU A 76 -5.38 9.16 12.90
C LEU A 76 -4.00 8.50 13.08
N PHE A 77 -2.91 9.25 12.93
CA PHE A 77 -1.56 8.73 13.16
C PHE A 77 -1.26 8.50 14.64
N ASP A 78 -1.83 9.33 15.52
CA ASP A 78 -1.72 9.15 16.97
C ASP A 78 -2.53 7.94 17.49
N GLU A 79 -3.51 7.47 16.71
CA GLU A 79 -4.36 6.31 17.04
C GLU A 79 -3.78 4.96 16.55
N ILE A 80 -2.76 4.98 15.69
CA ILE A 80 -2.02 3.77 15.28
C ILE A 80 -1.07 3.39 16.41
N ASP A 81 -1.57 2.58 17.34
CA ASP A 81 -0.77 1.97 18.39
C ASP A 81 0.09 0.84 17.81
N LEU A 82 1.30 1.18 17.35
CA LEU A 82 2.31 0.20 16.88
C LEU A 82 2.80 -0.75 17.99
N LEU A 83 2.30 -0.60 19.23
CA LEU A 83 2.59 -1.47 20.36
C LEU A 83 1.45 -2.46 20.67
N GLN A 84 0.35 -2.45 19.91
CA GLN A 84 -0.68 -3.50 19.97
C GLN A 84 -0.23 -4.78 19.24
N ASP A 85 0.86 -5.37 19.72
CA ASP A 85 1.20 -6.78 19.50
C ASP A 85 0.58 -7.68 20.59
N GLU A 86 -0.39 -7.17 21.37
CA GLU A 86 -1.15 -8.02 22.30
C GLU A 86 -2.32 -8.70 21.58
N GLU A 87 -2.01 -9.91 21.12
CA GLU A 87 -2.86 -11.09 21.31
C GLU A 87 -4.14 -11.18 20.45
N ASN A 88 -4.02 -11.12 19.13
CA ASN A 88 -5.08 -11.61 18.24
C ASN A 88 -5.16 -13.14 18.08
N GLY A 89 -4.52 -13.92 18.96
CA GLY A 89 -4.71 -15.38 19.06
C GLY A 89 -4.39 -16.21 17.81
N PHE A 90 -4.01 -15.59 16.70
CA PHE A 90 -3.45 -16.26 15.54
C PHE A 90 -1.98 -16.46 15.80
N LEU A 91 -1.62 -17.70 16.12
CA LEU A 91 -0.26 -18.20 15.99
C LEU A 91 0.20 -17.88 14.57
N SER A 92 1.03 -16.85 14.41
CA SER A 92 1.87 -16.70 13.23
C SER A 92 2.64 -18.01 13.13
N ASP A 93 2.32 -18.78 12.09
CA ASP A 93 2.85 -20.11 11.86
C ASP A 93 4.38 -20.07 11.80
N ASN A 94 5.01 -20.36 12.95
CA ASN A 94 6.44 -20.59 13.07
C ASN A 94 6.75 -22.10 13.13
N SER A 95 5.85 -22.98 12.67
CA SER A 95 6.11 -24.42 12.59
C SER A 95 6.59 -24.80 11.19
N ILE A 96 7.81 -24.40 10.85
CA ILE A 96 8.65 -25.24 10.00
C ILE A 96 9.39 -26.19 10.94
N GLU A 97 8.81 -27.37 11.17
CA GLU A 97 9.55 -28.49 11.74
C GLU A 97 10.57 -29.00 10.71
N PHE A 98 11.85 -28.99 11.08
CA PHE A 98 12.96 -29.60 10.32
C PHE A 98 13.09 -31.09 10.64
#